data_AF-A0A369BDV8-F1
#
_entry.id   AF-A0A369BDV8-F1
#
_cell.length_a   1.000
_cell.length_b   1.000
_cell.length_c   1.000
_cell.angle_alpha   90.00
_cell.angle_beta   90.00
_cell.angle_gamma   90.00
#
_symmetry.space_group_name_H-M   'P 1'
#
loop_
_entity.id
_entity.type
_entity.pdbx_description
1 polymer ?
#
loop_
_entity_poly.entity_id
_entity_poly.type
_entity_poly.pdbx_seq_one_letter_code
_entity_poly.pdbx_strand_id
1 'polypeptide(L)'
;MLKRISLILCIAMLLNLFISASAFAREGDNGYEGGIASGDEPDKVGINYQEICFVSGEPVIFKGSLTMKKSLKQNNVNTVYTYSLENADIGATLRRTVSLTTKRTKKDNGQTVEETSLPANSRLNENIIIGGRAYRLRSYDFSRSSVIDEKPSINYYAGTLGGVKTYQVTGGGGTGTVTVRQTGEFYGYDQYWGTSEAQVVDYTIEAEMRNGDQVDKWGGTANIKLSSGITQRFEYIESIPDQISFSGRYVQRQNNDSVMEYTSRLPEFDSKGISTDTMLERKGSLKLESFPTSKDLPVAGLSYLRGHWAEKDIKLLYGLEVFKLDGSVFKPEQYMSRSEFASAITAAAKEVPADPALSTRAVRTPRTQNQELISPFGDVSVENAYFHGIESAYKRGLMEGGVGGKFYPNSYITVADAILIFIRAVGLESLAPNPAPVTTFRDNDKIPSHARAAVYVAERIGIIQPDSKGNINVSGTLTKAQAAQLISGFIEYMQDGIRKDYRERIINF
;
A
#
# COMPACT_ATOMS: atom_id res chain seq x y z
N MET A 1 6.51 40.63 -32.49
CA MET A 1 5.68 40.16 -31.35
C MET A 1 5.18 38.72 -31.50
N LEU A 2 4.82 38.23 -32.70
CA LEU A 2 4.30 36.86 -32.87
C LEU A 2 5.28 35.72 -32.54
N LYS A 3 6.60 35.89 -32.73
CA LYS A 3 7.60 34.83 -32.45
C LYS A 3 7.84 34.56 -30.95
N ARG A 4 7.52 35.49 -30.05
CA ARG A 4 7.65 35.29 -28.59
C ARG A 4 6.41 34.65 -27.96
N ILE A 5 5.25 34.77 -28.61
CA ILE A 5 3.99 34.17 -28.14
C ILE A 5 3.95 32.67 -28.46
N SER A 6 4.51 32.25 -29.60
CA SER A 6 4.61 30.83 -29.97
C SER A 6 5.56 30.02 -29.08
N LEU A 7 6.62 30.64 -28.53
CA LEU A 7 7.56 29.96 -27.62
C LEU A 7 6.96 29.76 -26.22
N ILE A 8 6.14 30.71 -25.74
CA ILE A 8 5.46 30.61 -24.45
C ILE A 8 4.30 29.61 -24.53
N LEU A 9 3.63 29.48 -25.68
CA LEU A 9 2.58 28.49 -25.88
C LEU A 9 3.14 27.05 -25.96
N CYS A 10 4.33 26.84 -26.56
CA CYS A 10 4.98 25.53 -26.56
C CYS A 10 5.54 25.12 -25.18
N ILE A 11 6.00 26.07 -24.36
CA ILE A 11 6.47 25.78 -22.98
C ILE A 11 5.28 25.52 -22.04
N ALA A 12 4.13 26.15 -22.27
CA ALA A 12 2.90 25.88 -21.51
C ALA A 12 2.21 24.56 -21.91
N MET A 13 2.40 24.08 -23.15
CA MET A 13 1.88 22.77 -23.60
C MET A 13 2.76 21.59 -23.17
N LEU A 14 4.05 21.81 -22.89
CA LEU A 14 4.99 20.79 -22.38
C LEU A 14 4.94 20.58 -20.86
N LEU A 15 4.27 21.47 -20.11
CA LEU A 15 4.08 21.32 -18.65
C LEU A 15 2.74 20.66 -18.25
N ASN A 16 1.88 20.33 -19.20
CA ASN A 16 0.75 19.41 -19.01
C ASN A 16 1.11 18.00 -19.50
N LEU A 17 2.33 17.54 -19.19
CA LEU A 17 2.52 16.11 -19.03
C LEU A 17 1.57 15.71 -17.92
N PHE A 18 0.52 14.99 -18.29
CA PHE A 18 -0.33 14.24 -17.39
C PHE A 18 0.59 13.45 -16.46
N ILE A 19 0.86 14.01 -15.28
CA ILE A 19 1.20 13.20 -14.13
C ILE A 19 -0.11 12.49 -13.85
N SER A 20 -0.32 11.35 -14.50
CA SER A 20 -1.30 10.38 -14.05
C SER A 20 -0.93 10.12 -12.61
N ALA A 21 -1.65 10.77 -11.68
CA ALA A 21 -1.52 10.51 -10.27
C ALA A 21 -1.74 9.02 -10.13
N SER A 22 -0.66 8.30 -9.86
CA SER A 22 -0.74 6.86 -9.70
C SER A 22 -1.57 6.65 -8.44
N ALA A 23 -2.79 6.13 -8.61
CA ALA A 23 -3.69 5.85 -7.52
C ALA A 23 -3.12 4.65 -6.75
N PHE A 24 -2.60 4.89 -5.55
CA PHE A 24 -2.15 3.85 -4.64
C PHE A 24 -3.22 3.70 -3.56
N ALA A 25 -3.66 2.47 -3.27
CA ALA A 25 -4.56 2.18 -2.17
C ALA A 25 -3.81 2.44 -0.87
N ARG A 26 -4.43 3.16 0.05
CA ARG A 26 -3.80 3.65 1.28
C ARG A 26 -4.75 3.44 2.45
N GLU A 27 -4.21 3.59 3.65
CA GLU A 27 -5.00 3.62 4.88
C GLU A 27 -6.24 4.54 4.73
N GLY A 28 -7.41 3.97 4.99
CA GLY A 28 -8.72 4.62 4.91
C GLY A 28 -9.47 4.43 3.59
N ASP A 29 -8.88 3.85 2.55
CA ASP A 29 -9.57 3.66 1.26
C ASP A 29 -10.70 2.62 1.33
N ASN A 30 -10.65 1.71 2.30
CA ASN A 30 -11.76 0.83 2.71
C ASN A 30 -12.77 1.52 3.64
N GLY A 31 -12.75 2.84 3.71
CA GLY A 31 -13.46 3.57 4.74
C GLY A 31 -12.75 3.50 6.08
N TYR A 32 -13.48 3.85 7.15
CA TYR A 32 -12.91 3.92 8.50
C TYR A 32 -13.30 2.74 9.40
N GLU A 33 -14.27 1.92 8.99
CA GLU A 33 -14.69 0.72 9.71
C GLU A 33 -15.25 -0.37 8.78
N GLY A 34 -14.69 -1.59 8.87
CA GLY A 34 -15.37 -2.87 8.63
C GLY A 34 -15.91 -3.20 7.23
N GLY A 35 -15.62 -2.40 6.19
CA GLY A 35 -16.05 -2.69 4.82
C GLY A 35 -14.90 -2.80 3.83
N ILE A 36 -15.23 -3.10 2.58
CA ILE A 36 -14.27 -3.24 1.49
C ILE A 36 -14.58 -2.28 0.35
N ALA A 37 -13.53 -1.82 -0.33
CA ALA A 37 -13.62 -0.91 -1.46
C ALA A 37 -12.93 -1.49 -2.70
N SER A 38 -13.37 -1.07 -3.90
CA SER A 38 -12.67 -1.34 -5.16
C SER A 38 -11.41 -0.50 -5.34
N GLY A 39 -11.14 0.42 -4.42
CA GLY A 39 -10.16 1.51 -4.50
C GLY A 39 -10.39 2.50 -5.64
N ASP A 40 -9.49 3.46 -5.73
CA ASP A 40 -9.65 4.64 -6.57
C ASP A 40 -9.56 4.27 -8.07
N GLU A 41 -10.57 4.69 -8.82
CA GLU A 41 -10.67 4.49 -10.27
C GLU A 41 -10.48 5.86 -10.94
N PRO A 42 -9.45 6.06 -11.79
CA PRO A 42 -9.00 7.39 -12.28
C PRO A 42 -10.06 8.31 -12.91
N ASP A 43 -11.27 7.81 -13.21
CA ASP A 43 -12.32 8.53 -13.93
C ASP A 43 -13.71 8.45 -13.25
N LYS A 44 -13.81 7.92 -12.03
CA LYS A 44 -15.11 7.80 -11.32
C LYS A 44 -15.21 8.71 -10.11
N VAL A 45 -16.38 9.35 -9.97
CA VAL A 45 -16.73 10.08 -8.75
C VAL A 45 -17.17 9.08 -7.69
N GLY A 46 -16.26 8.76 -6.77
CA GLY A 46 -16.50 7.83 -5.67
C GLY A 46 -16.02 6.41 -5.97
N ILE A 47 -15.74 5.68 -4.90
CA ILE A 47 -15.18 4.34 -4.87
C ILE A 47 -16.32 3.33 -4.67
N ASN A 48 -16.35 2.22 -5.41
CA ASN A 48 -17.33 1.17 -5.15
C ASN A 48 -17.06 0.54 -3.79
N TYR A 49 -18.11 0.35 -3.00
CA TYR A 49 -17.99 -0.02 -1.61
C TYR A 49 -19.03 -1.08 -1.23
N GLN A 50 -18.63 -2.00 -0.36
CA GLN A 50 -19.52 -2.98 0.26
C GLN A 50 -19.23 -3.11 1.76
N GLU A 51 -20.27 -3.24 2.57
CA GLU A 51 -20.15 -3.53 4.00
C GLU A 51 -21.30 -4.44 4.47
N ILE A 52 -21.14 -5.02 5.66
CA ILE A 52 -22.19 -5.78 6.32
C ILE A 52 -22.68 -5.01 7.53
N CYS A 53 -24.00 -4.96 7.65
CA CYS A 53 -24.68 -4.37 8.77
C CYS A 53 -25.40 -5.45 9.59
N PHE A 54 -25.27 -5.40 10.91
CA PHE A 54 -25.86 -6.37 11.83
C PHE A 54 -26.99 -5.79 12.69
N VAL A 55 -27.39 -4.52 12.46
CA VAL A 55 -28.34 -3.80 13.34
C VAL A 55 -29.74 -4.39 13.36
N SER A 56 -30.12 -5.16 12.34
CA SER A 56 -31.43 -5.81 12.24
C SER A 56 -31.50 -7.15 12.99
N GLY A 57 -30.38 -7.64 13.55
CA GLY A 57 -30.30 -9.01 14.07
C GLY A 57 -30.07 -10.04 12.96
N GLU A 58 -29.83 -9.59 11.73
CA GLU A 58 -29.44 -10.44 10.60
C GLU A 58 -28.31 -9.73 9.82
N PRO A 59 -27.37 -10.47 9.20
CA PRO A 59 -26.35 -9.86 8.37
C PRO A 59 -26.98 -9.32 7.08
N VAL A 60 -26.97 -8.00 6.91
CA VAL A 60 -27.44 -7.31 5.70
C VAL A 60 -26.25 -6.74 4.95
N ILE A 61 -26.04 -7.24 3.73
CA ILE A 61 -24.98 -6.76 2.84
C ILE A 61 -25.46 -5.48 2.14
N PHE A 62 -24.72 -4.40 2.29
CA PHE A 62 -24.95 -3.14 1.60
C PHE A 62 -23.89 -2.92 0.52
N LYS A 63 -24.31 -2.39 -0.63
CA LYS A 63 -23.42 -2.06 -1.76
C LYS A 63 -23.70 -0.64 -2.26
N GLY A 64 -22.68 0.07 -2.72
CA GLY A 64 -22.86 1.39 -3.29
C GLY A 64 -21.56 2.16 -3.40
N SER A 65 -21.60 3.46 -3.09
CA SER A 65 -20.46 4.36 -3.25
C SER A 65 -19.94 4.91 -1.92
N LEU A 66 -18.61 4.98 -1.80
CA LEU A 66 -17.86 5.71 -0.79
C LEU A 66 -17.19 6.93 -1.43
N THR A 67 -17.30 8.11 -0.81
CA THR A 67 -16.50 9.29 -1.17
C THR A 67 -15.70 9.77 0.03
N MET A 68 -14.43 10.10 -0.20
CA MET A 68 -13.50 10.57 0.81
C MET A 68 -12.98 11.96 0.46
N LYS A 69 -12.97 12.86 1.44
CA LYS A 69 -12.34 14.18 1.33
C LYS A 69 -11.36 14.38 2.47
N LYS A 70 -10.07 14.43 2.15
CA LYS A 70 -8.98 14.67 3.11
C LYS A 70 -8.56 16.14 3.08
N SER A 71 -8.15 16.66 4.24
CA SER A 71 -7.58 18.00 4.36
C SER A 71 -6.56 18.04 5.48
N LEU A 72 -5.47 18.79 5.29
CA LEU A 72 -4.42 18.94 6.28
C LEU A 72 -4.56 20.29 7.01
N LYS A 73 -4.63 20.27 8.34
CA LYS A 73 -4.66 21.48 9.17
C LYS A 73 -3.82 21.28 10.43
N GLN A 74 -2.81 22.12 10.64
CA GLN A 74 -1.97 22.12 11.86
C GLN A 74 -1.47 20.70 12.24
N ASN A 75 -0.93 19.97 11.26
CA ASN A 75 -0.44 18.59 11.39
C ASN A 75 -1.49 17.51 11.65
N ASN A 76 -2.77 17.85 11.66
CA ASN A 76 -3.88 16.91 11.72
C ASN A 76 -4.48 16.70 10.34
N VAL A 77 -4.72 15.45 9.98
CA VAL A 77 -5.49 15.08 8.79
C VAL A 77 -6.96 14.99 9.18
N ASN A 78 -7.80 15.80 8.56
CA ASN A 78 -9.25 15.68 8.72
C ASN A 78 -9.82 14.98 7.49
N THR A 79 -10.55 13.89 7.71
CA THR A 79 -11.15 13.08 6.65
C THR A 79 -12.66 13.05 6.82
N VAL A 80 -13.38 13.41 5.75
CA VAL A 80 -14.83 13.29 5.68
C VAL A 80 -15.17 12.10 4.79
N TYR A 81 -15.85 11.11 5.36
CA TYR A 81 -16.37 9.95 4.64
C TYR A 81 -17.87 10.15 4.38
N THR A 82 -18.32 9.81 3.16
CA THR A 82 -19.73 9.85 2.78
C THR A 82 -20.08 8.56 2.06
N TYR A 83 -21.11 7.87 2.56
CA TYR A 83 -21.57 6.58 2.05
C TYR A 83 -23.00 6.70 1.57
N SER A 84 -23.25 6.11 0.41
CA SER A 84 -24.58 5.93 -0.16
C SER A 84 -24.71 4.48 -0.63
N LEU A 85 -25.26 3.63 0.24
CA LEU A 85 -25.33 2.19 0.04
C LEU A 85 -26.77 1.68 0.07
N GLU A 86 -27.01 0.56 -0.59
CA GLU A 86 -28.31 -0.09 -0.65
C GLU A 86 -28.18 -1.62 -0.73
N ASN A 87 -29.27 -2.30 -0.40
CA ASN A 87 -29.52 -3.68 -0.76
C ASN A 87 -30.83 -3.72 -1.52
N ALA A 88 -30.74 -3.83 -2.85
CA ALA A 88 -31.89 -3.77 -3.74
C ALA A 88 -32.86 -4.96 -3.54
N ASP A 89 -32.34 -6.14 -3.18
CA ASP A 89 -33.12 -7.37 -3.05
C ASP A 89 -34.17 -7.27 -1.93
N ILE A 90 -33.85 -6.53 -0.85
CA ILE A 90 -34.73 -6.33 0.30
C ILE A 90 -35.19 -4.88 0.46
N GLY A 91 -34.89 -4.00 -0.50
CA GLY A 91 -35.23 -2.58 -0.45
C GLY A 91 -34.64 -1.82 0.75
N ALA A 92 -33.44 -2.20 1.21
CA ALA A 92 -32.77 -1.57 2.34
C ALA A 92 -31.81 -0.46 1.88
N THR A 93 -31.64 0.58 2.72
CA THR A 93 -30.72 1.69 2.44
C THR A 93 -29.87 2.06 3.64
N LEU A 94 -28.61 2.44 3.39
CA LEU A 94 -27.71 3.04 4.37
C LEU A 94 -27.16 4.37 3.83
N ARG A 95 -27.33 5.44 4.60
CA ARG A 95 -26.75 6.76 4.31
C ARG A 95 -25.93 7.20 5.52
N ARG A 96 -24.65 7.50 5.30
CA ARG A 96 -23.71 7.82 6.38
C ARG A 96 -22.76 8.94 5.99
N THR A 97 -22.57 9.89 6.88
CA THR A 97 -21.51 10.89 6.82
C THR A 97 -20.81 10.94 8.16
N VAL A 98 -19.48 10.81 8.16
CA VAL A 98 -18.66 10.96 9.36
C VAL A 98 -17.47 11.87 9.06
N SER A 99 -17.08 12.71 10.02
CA SER A 99 -15.81 13.45 9.97
C SER A 99 -14.88 12.92 11.06
N LEU A 100 -13.67 12.53 10.69
CA LEU A 100 -12.64 12.06 11.59
C LEU A 100 -11.43 12.99 11.56
N THR A 101 -10.71 13.07 12.67
CA THR A 101 -9.45 13.77 12.79
C THR A 101 -8.37 12.79 13.20
N THR A 102 -7.30 12.73 12.41
CA THR A 102 -6.11 11.91 12.65
C THR A 102 -4.95 12.82 13.02
N LYS A 103 -4.43 12.66 14.23
CA LYS A 103 -3.25 13.35 14.73
C LYS A 103 -2.02 12.49 14.45
N ARG A 104 -1.00 13.06 13.82
CA ARG A 104 0.28 12.39 13.53
C ARG A 104 1.37 12.90 14.45
N THR A 105 2.05 11.98 15.13
CA THR A 105 3.16 12.31 16.05
C THR A 105 4.37 11.46 15.70
N LYS A 106 5.42 12.10 15.16
CA LYS A 106 6.74 11.47 14.98
C LYS A 106 7.39 11.26 16.35
N LYS A 107 7.96 10.08 16.58
CA LYS A 107 8.64 9.67 17.81
C LYS A 107 10.15 9.68 17.60
N ASP A 108 10.90 9.70 18.70
CA ASP A 108 12.36 9.78 18.70
C ASP A 108 13.03 8.57 18.01
N ASN A 109 12.37 7.42 18.02
CA ASN A 109 12.81 6.21 17.32
C ASN A 109 12.52 6.22 15.81
N GLY A 110 12.04 7.35 15.26
CA GLY A 110 11.71 7.48 13.85
C GLY A 110 10.34 6.94 13.45
N GLN A 111 9.57 6.33 14.35
CA GLN A 111 8.21 5.88 14.03
C GLN A 111 7.20 7.03 14.10
N THR A 112 6.11 6.91 13.36
CA THR A 112 4.97 7.84 13.44
C THR A 112 3.81 7.13 14.13
N VAL A 113 3.22 7.76 15.14
CA VAL A 113 1.96 7.30 15.75
C VAL A 113 0.83 8.13 15.19
N GLU A 114 -0.22 7.46 14.69
CA GLU A 114 -1.46 8.10 14.27
C GLU A 114 -2.59 7.79 15.24
N GLU A 115 -3.29 8.83 15.69
CA GLU A 115 -4.43 8.72 16.59
C GLU A 115 -5.65 9.34 15.90
N THR A 116 -6.64 8.52 15.55
CA THR A 116 -7.86 8.94 14.87
C THR A 116 -9.04 8.91 15.83
N SER A 117 -9.78 10.01 15.86
CA SER A 117 -10.95 10.18 16.73
C SER A 117 -12.04 11.03 16.06
N LEU A 118 -13.23 11.03 16.67
CA LEU A 118 -14.29 11.97 16.33
C LEU A 118 -13.99 13.34 16.96
N PRO A 119 -13.81 14.41 16.17
CA PRO A 119 -13.70 15.75 16.74
C PRO A 119 -15.02 16.16 17.41
N ALA A 120 -14.96 17.07 18.40
CA ALA A 120 -16.14 17.52 19.14
C ALA A 120 -17.29 18.04 18.25
N ASN A 121 -16.96 18.61 17.09
CA ASN A 121 -17.92 19.09 16.09
C ASN A 121 -18.01 18.16 14.87
N SER A 122 -17.82 16.85 15.07
CA SER A 122 -17.87 15.88 13.97
C SER A 122 -19.21 15.95 13.25
N ARG A 123 -19.18 15.97 11.92
CA ARG A 123 -20.40 15.73 11.13
C ARG A 123 -20.70 14.25 11.20
N LEU A 124 -21.51 13.86 12.17
CA LEU A 124 -21.93 12.49 12.39
C LEU A 124 -23.41 12.37 12.03
N ASN A 125 -23.71 11.63 10.97
CA ASN A 125 -25.05 11.28 10.58
C ASN A 125 -25.06 9.88 10.00
N GLU A 126 -25.95 9.02 10.47
CA GLU A 126 -26.14 7.69 9.91
C GLU A 126 -27.61 7.28 10.06
N ASN A 127 -28.20 6.88 8.94
CA ASN A 127 -29.58 6.42 8.87
C ASN A 127 -29.63 5.15 8.02
N ILE A 128 -30.14 4.09 8.63
CA ILE A 128 -30.27 2.77 8.02
C ILE A 128 -31.76 2.42 7.98
N ILE A 129 -32.25 1.93 6.85
CA ILE A 129 -33.62 1.48 6.68
C ILE A 129 -33.58 0.02 6.22
N ILE A 130 -34.17 -0.88 7.00
CA ILE A 130 -34.24 -2.32 6.71
C ILE A 130 -35.65 -2.79 7.07
N GLY A 131 -36.36 -3.43 6.13
CA GLY A 131 -37.69 -4.01 6.39
C GLY A 131 -38.71 -3.03 6.98
N GLY A 132 -38.68 -1.76 6.55
CA GLY A 132 -39.57 -0.70 7.07
C GLY A 132 -39.22 -0.15 8.46
N ARG A 133 -38.15 -0.63 9.10
CA ARG A 133 -37.59 -0.07 10.34
C ARG A 133 -36.45 0.88 10.01
N ALA A 134 -36.43 2.02 10.70
CA ALA A 134 -35.37 3.03 10.60
C ALA A 134 -34.50 3.00 11.86
N TYR A 135 -33.19 2.83 11.66
CA TYR A 135 -32.14 2.84 12.68
C TYR A 135 -31.36 4.15 12.52
N ARG A 136 -31.60 5.11 13.42
CA ARG A 136 -30.95 6.43 13.41
C ARG A 136 -29.87 6.46 14.47
N LEU A 137 -28.65 6.78 14.08
CA LEU A 137 -27.53 6.89 15.00
C LEU A 137 -27.76 8.04 15.99
N ARG A 138 -27.56 7.75 17.28
CA ARG A 138 -27.70 8.70 18.39
C ARG A 138 -26.37 9.11 18.98
N SER A 139 -25.48 8.14 19.15
CA SER A 139 -24.12 8.37 19.65
C SER A 139 -23.16 7.45 18.94
N TYR A 140 -21.93 7.92 18.80
CA TYR A 140 -20.82 7.11 18.35
C TYR A 140 -19.58 7.50 19.13
N ASP A 141 -19.03 6.55 19.87
CA ASP A 141 -17.68 6.63 20.39
C ASP A 141 -16.76 5.86 19.44
N PHE A 142 -15.66 6.49 19.03
CA PHE A 142 -14.71 5.88 18.11
C PHE A 142 -13.28 6.27 18.44
N SER A 143 -12.40 5.30 18.37
CA SER A 143 -10.96 5.48 18.46
C SER A 143 -10.27 4.50 17.53
N ARG A 144 -9.25 4.97 16.83
CA ARG A 144 -8.31 4.15 16.05
C ARG A 144 -6.90 4.67 16.33
N SER A 145 -5.96 3.77 16.54
CA SER A 145 -4.56 4.11 16.79
C SER A 145 -3.66 3.18 16.00
N SER A 146 -2.64 3.73 15.34
CA SER A 146 -1.63 2.97 14.62
C SER A 146 -0.23 3.47 14.89
N VAL A 147 0.73 2.54 14.75
CA VAL A 147 2.14 2.87 14.59
C VAL A 147 2.53 2.60 13.15
N ILE A 148 3.27 3.54 12.57
CA ILE A 148 3.84 3.46 11.23
C ILE A 148 5.36 3.49 11.36
N ASP A 149 6.01 2.46 10.84
CA ASP A 149 7.46 2.36 10.72
C ASP A 149 7.85 2.64 9.26
N GLU A 150 8.36 3.84 9.02
CA GLU A 150 8.77 4.31 7.70
C GLU A 150 10.17 3.76 7.37
N LYS A 151 10.23 2.88 6.37
CA LYS A 151 11.49 2.36 5.80
C LYS A 151 11.74 3.00 4.45
N PRO A 152 12.95 2.86 3.88
CA PRO A 152 13.34 3.60 2.69
C PRO A 152 12.40 3.43 1.49
N SER A 153 11.76 2.26 1.35
CA SER A 153 10.87 1.97 0.20
C SER A 153 9.51 1.40 0.60
N ILE A 154 9.22 1.29 1.90
CA ILE A 154 8.00 0.67 2.42
C ILE A 154 7.67 1.26 3.79
N ASN A 155 6.39 1.49 4.04
CA ASN A 155 5.88 1.87 5.35
C ASN A 155 5.11 0.69 5.90
N TYR A 156 5.55 0.12 7.02
CA TYR A 156 4.76 -0.89 7.72
C TYR A 156 3.87 -0.22 8.75
N TYR A 157 2.65 -0.72 8.92
CA TYR A 157 1.78 -0.23 9.95
C TYR A 157 1.01 -1.35 10.63
N ALA A 158 0.71 -1.12 11.90
CA ALA A 158 -0.14 -1.97 12.70
C ALA A 158 -0.92 -1.10 13.68
N GLY A 159 -2.14 -1.51 14.00
CA GLY A 159 -2.98 -0.71 14.88
C GLY A 159 -4.22 -1.43 15.36
N THR A 160 -4.97 -0.70 16.17
CA THR A 160 -6.24 -1.15 16.74
C THR A 160 -7.31 -0.10 16.51
N LEU A 161 -8.55 -0.56 16.51
CA LEU A 161 -9.72 0.30 16.48
C LEU A 161 -10.78 -0.23 17.42
N GLY A 162 -11.61 0.69 17.90
CA GLY A 162 -12.76 0.36 18.70
C GLY A 162 -13.84 1.42 18.54
N GLY A 163 -15.07 1.01 18.76
CA GLY A 163 -16.18 1.95 18.81
C GLY A 163 -17.46 1.37 19.36
N VAL A 164 -18.38 2.27 19.72
CA VAL A 164 -19.70 1.93 20.21
C VAL A 164 -20.70 2.85 19.52
N LYS A 165 -21.58 2.27 18.72
CA LYS A 165 -22.70 2.97 18.09
C LYS A 165 -23.99 2.63 18.80
N THR A 166 -24.75 3.64 19.14
CA THR A 166 -26.11 3.46 19.68
C THR A 166 -27.11 4.04 18.70
N TYR A 167 -28.02 3.19 18.23
CA TYR A 167 -29.08 3.54 17.30
C TYR A 167 -30.41 3.61 18.03
N GLN A 168 -31.23 4.60 17.69
CA GLN A 168 -32.65 4.57 18.00
C GLN A 168 -33.40 3.93 16.83
N VAL A 169 -34.25 2.96 17.15
CA VAL A 169 -35.08 2.24 16.19
C VAL A 169 -36.50 2.81 16.21
N THR A 170 -37.06 3.03 15.03
CA THR A 170 -38.44 3.50 14.83
C THR A 170 -39.07 2.81 13.61
N GLY A 171 -40.40 2.67 13.59
CA GLY A 171 -41.12 2.03 12.48
C GLY A 171 -41.37 0.54 12.72
N GLY A 172 -42.17 -0.09 11.86
CA GLY A 172 -42.52 -1.52 11.99
C GLY A 172 -43.29 -1.87 13.28
N GLY A 173 -44.10 -0.94 13.81
CA GLY A 173 -44.97 -1.15 14.98
C GLY A 173 -44.34 -0.88 16.35
N GLY A 174 -43.05 -0.54 16.44
CA GLY A 174 -42.36 -0.36 17.73
C GLY A 174 -41.26 0.69 17.74
N THR A 175 -40.66 0.88 18.93
CA THR A 175 -39.48 1.73 19.15
C THR A 175 -38.45 0.97 19.97
N GLY A 176 -37.17 1.29 19.83
CA GLY A 176 -36.15 0.59 20.59
C GLY A 176 -34.77 1.21 20.44
N THR A 177 -33.79 0.49 20.97
CA THR A 177 -32.38 0.84 20.90
C THR A 177 -31.58 -0.36 20.46
N VAL A 178 -30.61 -0.15 19.58
CA VAL A 178 -29.61 -1.16 19.20
C VAL A 178 -28.23 -0.56 19.45
N THR A 179 -27.40 -1.26 20.21
CA THR A 179 -26.02 -0.91 20.49
C THR A 179 -25.11 -1.89 19.76
N VAL A 180 -24.18 -1.36 18.96
CA VAL A 180 -23.16 -2.14 18.26
C VAL A 180 -21.80 -1.71 18.79
N ARG A 181 -21.13 -2.62 19.50
CA ARG A 181 -19.75 -2.47 19.94
C ARG A 181 -18.84 -3.18 18.97
N GLN A 182 -17.75 -2.52 18.59
CA GLN A 182 -16.71 -3.11 17.75
C GLN A 182 -15.33 -2.94 18.38
N THR A 183 -14.49 -3.93 18.18
CA THR A 183 -13.06 -3.92 18.50
C THR A 183 -12.33 -4.66 17.40
N GLY A 184 -11.18 -4.15 16.97
CA GLY A 184 -10.43 -4.80 15.91
C GLY A 184 -8.98 -4.40 15.86
N GLU A 185 -8.24 -5.17 15.08
CA GLU A 185 -6.81 -4.99 14.80
C GLU A 185 -6.61 -4.95 13.29
N PHE A 186 -5.60 -4.21 12.85
CA PHE A 186 -5.24 -4.15 11.45
C PHE A 186 -3.73 -4.08 11.28
N TYR A 187 -3.28 -4.62 10.15
CA TYR A 187 -1.87 -4.74 9.78
C TYR A 187 -1.75 -4.49 8.29
N GLY A 188 -0.69 -3.82 7.89
CA GLY A 188 -0.46 -3.60 6.49
C GLY A 188 0.86 -2.96 6.18
N TYR A 189 1.01 -2.67 4.89
CA TYR A 189 2.11 -1.89 4.39
C TYR A 189 1.70 -1.08 3.17
N ASP A 190 2.38 0.04 2.99
CA ASP A 190 2.30 0.89 1.81
C ASP A 190 3.66 0.96 1.13
N GLN A 191 3.72 0.68 -0.17
CA GLN A 191 4.91 0.91 -0.99
C GLN A 191 4.54 1.23 -2.45
N TYR A 192 5.53 1.59 -3.26
CA TYR A 192 5.28 2.03 -4.62
C TYR A 192 4.74 0.91 -5.53
N TRP A 193 5.21 -0.33 -5.38
CA TRP A 193 4.79 -1.42 -6.27
C TRP A 193 3.46 -2.08 -5.87
N GLY A 194 2.91 -1.69 -4.73
CA GLY A 194 1.68 -2.26 -4.20
C GLY A 194 1.48 -1.95 -2.73
N THR A 195 0.28 -2.24 -2.24
CA THR A 195 -0.11 -2.05 -0.84
C THR A 195 -0.92 -3.25 -0.38
N SER A 196 -0.97 -3.46 0.93
CA SER A 196 -1.79 -4.50 1.52
C SER A 196 -2.25 -4.04 2.90
N GLU A 197 -3.55 -4.16 3.17
CA GLU A 197 -4.14 -4.01 4.49
C GLU A 197 -4.92 -5.28 4.79
N ALA A 198 -4.84 -5.76 6.03
CA ALA A 198 -5.71 -6.80 6.54
C ALA A 198 -6.23 -6.40 7.92
N GLN A 199 -7.49 -6.70 8.19
CA GLN A 199 -8.18 -6.26 9.40
C GLN A 199 -9.09 -7.37 9.92
N VAL A 200 -9.12 -7.51 11.23
CA VAL A 200 -10.03 -8.41 11.96
C VAL A 200 -10.86 -7.54 12.90
N VAL A 201 -12.18 -7.64 12.81
CA VAL A 201 -13.11 -6.86 13.65
C VAL A 201 -14.14 -7.77 14.27
N ASP A 202 -14.22 -7.72 15.59
CA ASP A 202 -15.25 -8.36 16.39
C ASP A 202 -16.36 -7.37 16.74
N TYR A 203 -17.58 -7.85 16.67
CA TYR A 203 -18.80 -7.11 16.96
C TYR A 203 -19.57 -7.79 18.09
N THR A 204 -20.08 -6.99 19.02
CA THR A 204 -21.14 -7.38 19.95
C THR A 204 -22.34 -6.48 19.71
N ILE A 205 -23.51 -7.08 19.52
CA ILE A 205 -24.76 -6.39 19.25
C ILE A 205 -25.71 -6.66 20.42
N GLU A 206 -26.34 -5.61 20.91
CA GLU A 206 -27.36 -5.67 21.95
C GLU A 206 -28.54 -4.81 21.54
N ALA A 207 -29.76 -5.32 21.71
CA ALA A 207 -30.97 -4.62 21.33
C ALA A 207 -32.04 -4.71 22.43
N GLU A 208 -32.77 -3.62 22.61
CA GLU A 208 -34.01 -3.58 23.39
C GLU A 208 -35.09 -2.95 22.50
N MET A 209 -36.09 -3.76 22.14
CA MET A 209 -37.20 -3.39 21.28
C MET A 209 -38.49 -3.37 22.09
N ARG A 210 -39.32 -2.35 21.90
CA ARG A 210 -40.63 -2.20 22.54
C ARG A 210 -41.74 -2.16 21.50
N ASN A 211 -42.75 -2.99 21.68
CA ASN A 211 -43.95 -3.04 20.86
C ASN A 211 -45.17 -3.08 21.79
N GLY A 212 -45.78 -1.91 22.06
CA GLY A 212 -46.76 -1.77 23.14
C GLY A 212 -46.15 -2.10 24.50
N ASP A 213 -46.78 -3.02 25.24
CA ASP A 213 -46.31 -3.49 26.55
C ASP A 213 -45.23 -4.59 26.45
N GLN A 214 -44.99 -5.14 25.25
CA GLN A 214 -44.01 -6.19 25.06
C GLN A 214 -42.60 -5.60 24.87
N VAL A 215 -41.64 -6.08 25.67
CA VAL A 215 -40.22 -5.76 25.54
C VAL A 215 -39.49 -7.00 25.05
N ASP A 216 -38.85 -6.90 23.90
CA ASP A 216 -37.99 -7.91 23.31
C ASP A 216 -36.52 -7.48 23.47
N LYS A 217 -35.68 -8.39 23.98
CA LYS A 217 -34.25 -8.13 24.21
C LYS A 217 -33.45 -9.23 23.56
N TRP A 218 -32.56 -8.85 22.67
CA TRP A 218 -31.70 -9.80 21.99
C TRP A 218 -30.28 -9.28 21.88
N GLY A 219 -29.35 -10.21 21.69
CA GLY A 219 -27.97 -9.88 21.41
C GLY A 219 -27.32 -10.92 20.53
N GLY A 220 -26.11 -10.63 20.09
CA GLY A 220 -25.34 -11.56 19.28
C GLY A 220 -23.95 -11.03 18.98
N THR A 221 -23.19 -11.84 18.26
CA THR A 221 -21.82 -11.53 17.90
C THR A 221 -21.60 -11.65 16.41
N ALA A 222 -20.63 -10.92 15.90
CA ALA A 222 -20.12 -11.13 14.55
C ALA A 222 -18.62 -10.92 14.52
N ASN A 223 -17.96 -11.55 13.56
CA ASN A 223 -16.56 -11.37 13.24
C ASN A 223 -16.46 -11.09 11.75
N ILE A 224 -15.65 -10.11 11.39
CA ILE A 224 -15.29 -9.78 10.01
C ILE A 224 -13.77 -9.88 9.87
N LYS A 225 -13.32 -10.53 8.80
CA LYS A 225 -11.93 -10.53 8.35
C LYS A 225 -11.89 -9.95 6.95
N LEU A 226 -11.09 -8.92 6.73
CA LEU A 226 -10.94 -8.30 5.41
C LEU A 226 -9.47 -8.17 5.03
N SER A 227 -9.21 -8.29 3.74
CA SER A 227 -7.91 -8.04 3.13
C SER A 227 -8.13 -7.29 1.84
N SER A 228 -7.36 -6.23 1.66
CA SER A 228 -7.38 -5.41 0.46
C SER A 228 -5.95 -5.13 0.04
N GLY A 229 -5.71 -4.98 -1.25
CA GLY A 229 -4.42 -4.53 -1.72
C GLY A 229 -4.42 -4.11 -3.16
N ILE A 230 -3.50 -3.21 -3.49
CA ILE A 230 -3.14 -2.90 -4.86
C ILE A 230 -1.85 -3.64 -5.21
N THR A 231 -1.79 -4.19 -6.41
CA THR A 231 -0.58 -4.79 -6.95
C THR A 231 -0.30 -4.24 -8.34
N GLN A 232 0.92 -3.77 -8.55
CA GLN A 232 1.43 -3.45 -9.88
C GLN A 232 2.18 -4.66 -10.41
N ARG A 233 1.92 -5.08 -11.65
CA ARG A 233 2.59 -6.21 -12.31
C ARG A 233 3.12 -5.79 -13.68
N PHE A 234 4.18 -6.46 -14.14
CA PHE A 234 4.76 -6.22 -15.46
C PHE A 234 4.60 -7.46 -16.33
N GLU A 235 4.02 -7.27 -17.50
CA GLU A 235 3.83 -8.33 -18.49
C GLU A 235 4.55 -7.95 -19.78
N TYR A 236 5.41 -8.85 -20.28
CA TYR A 236 6.01 -8.66 -21.60
C TYR A 236 5.04 -9.15 -22.67
N ILE A 237 4.67 -8.25 -23.57
CA ILE A 237 3.83 -8.56 -24.73
C ILE A 237 4.70 -8.50 -25.98
N GLU A 238 4.83 -9.64 -26.65
CA GLU A 238 5.52 -9.74 -27.94
C GLU A 238 4.75 -9.02 -29.05
N SER A 239 5.50 -8.39 -29.94
CA SER A 239 4.93 -7.78 -31.14
C SER A 239 4.46 -8.86 -32.10
N ILE A 240 3.20 -8.77 -32.54
CA ILE A 240 2.65 -9.68 -33.57
C ILE A 240 3.27 -9.38 -34.96
N PRO A 241 3.39 -8.12 -35.41
CA PRO A 241 3.99 -7.84 -36.72
C PRO A 241 5.51 -7.95 -36.67
N ASP A 242 6.11 -8.59 -37.67
CA ASP A 242 7.57 -8.64 -37.83
C ASP A 242 8.17 -7.33 -38.38
N GLN A 243 7.36 -6.51 -39.07
CA GLN A 243 7.77 -5.24 -39.67
C GLN A 243 7.60 -4.06 -38.71
N ILE A 244 8.12 -4.18 -37.49
CA ILE A 244 8.07 -3.14 -36.45
C ILE A 244 9.45 -2.98 -35.80
N SER A 245 9.75 -1.78 -35.30
CA SER A 245 11.07 -1.43 -34.77
C SER A 245 11.39 -2.02 -33.38
N PHE A 246 10.51 -2.82 -32.78
CA PHE A 246 10.71 -3.45 -31.48
C PHE A 246 10.03 -4.82 -31.37
N SER A 247 10.68 -5.79 -30.71
CA SER A 247 10.19 -7.17 -30.60
C SER A 247 9.00 -7.36 -29.65
N GLY A 248 8.70 -6.35 -28.84
CA GLY A 248 7.66 -6.40 -27.83
C GLY A 248 7.91 -5.32 -26.77
N ARG A 249 6.98 -5.18 -25.84
CA ARG A 249 7.01 -4.14 -24.80
C ARG A 249 6.49 -4.69 -23.47
N TYR A 250 6.94 -4.09 -22.38
CA TYR A 250 6.35 -4.33 -21.08
C TYR A 250 5.10 -3.45 -20.89
N VAL A 251 4.06 -4.05 -20.33
CA VAL A 251 2.87 -3.38 -19.84
C VAL A 251 2.85 -3.44 -18.33
N GLN A 252 2.76 -2.29 -17.68
CA GLN A 252 2.46 -2.19 -16.27
C GLN A 252 0.94 -2.30 -16.09
N ARG A 253 0.49 -3.32 -15.37
CA ARG A 253 -0.91 -3.50 -14.98
C ARG A 253 -1.07 -3.25 -13.49
N GLN A 254 -2.07 -2.47 -13.10
CA GLN A 254 -2.45 -2.29 -11.71
C GLN A 254 -3.78 -2.98 -11.44
N ASN A 255 -3.78 -3.89 -10.49
CA ASN A 255 -4.97 -4.59 -10.01
C ASN A 255 -5.27 -4.12 -8.59
N ASN A 256 -6.56 -3.91 -8.29
CA ASN A 256 -7.03 -3.78 -6.92
C ASN A 256 -7.99 -4.92 -6.63
N ASP A 257 -7.77 -5.57 -5.49
CA ASP A 257 -8.63 -6.62 -5.00
C ASP A 257 -8.86 -6.47 -3.49
N SER A 258 -10.12 -6.61 -3.10
CA SER A 258 -10.55 -6.59 -1.72
C SER A 258 -11.50 -7.76 -1.46
N VAL A 259 -11.22 -8.52 -0.42
CA VAL A 259 -12.01 -9.67 0.03
C VAL A 259 -12.38 -9.47 1.47
N MET A 260 -13.61 -9.86 1.81
CA MET A 260 -14.09 -9.85 3.18
C MET A 260 -14.83 -11.15 3.47
N GLU A 261 -14.56 -11.74 4.61
CA GLU A 261 -15.32 -12.85 5.17
C GLU A 261 -16.03 -12.38 6.43
N TYR A 262 -17.21 -12.94 6.67
CA TYR A 262 -17.93 -12.72 7.90
C TYR A 262 -18.50 -14.00 8.46
N THR A 263 -18.58 -14.03 9.79
CA THR A 263 -19.34 -15.00 10.55
C THR A 263 -20.15 -14.25 11.59
N SER A 264 -21.42 -14.61 11.78
CA SER A 264 -22.29 -14.00 12.78
C SER A 264 -23.09 -15.06 13.52
N ARG A 265 -23.28 -14.87 14.81
CA ARG A 265 -24.19 -15.63 15.66
C ARG A 265 -25.24 -14.68 16.22
N LEU A 266 -26.41 -14.69 15.60
CA LEU A 266 -27.51 -13.75 15.84
C LEU A 266 -28.81 -14.52 16.10
N PRO A 267 -29.81 -13.94 16.77
CA PRO A 267 -31.06 -14.65 17.09
C PRO A 267 -31.88 -14.97 15.84
N GLU A 268 -32.66 -16.05 15.92
CA GLU A 268 -33.81 -16.27 15.03
C GLU A 268 -34.99 -15.38 15.49
N PHE A 269 -35.75 -14.86 14.53
CA PHE A 269 -36.97 -14.09 14.78
C PHE A 269 -38.20 -14.87 14.32
N ASP A 270 -39.27 -14.81 15.11
CA ASP A 270 -40.55 -15.42 14.77
C ASP A 270 -41.31 -14.62 13.68
N SER A 271 -42.47 -15.12 13.26
CA SER A 271 -43.32 -14.46 12.26
C SER A 271 -43.82 -13.07 12.66
N LYS A 272 -43.74 -12.72 13.95
CA LYS A 272 -44.10 -11.40 14.50
C LYS A 272 -42.88 -10.49 14.65
N GLY A 273 -41.69 -10.98 14.33
CA GLY A 273 -40.42 -10.26 14.44
C GLY A 273 -39.93 -10.11 15.87
N ILE A 274 -40.30 -11.04 16.77
CA ILE A 274 -39.80 -11.14 18.15
C ILE A 274 -38.67 -12.16 18.17
N SER A 275 -37.59 -11.86 18.91
CA SER A 275 -36.46 -12.78 19.02
C SER A 275 -36.81 -14.07 19.78
N THR A 276 -36.15 -15.16 19.40
CA THR A 276 -36.27 -16.47 20.05
C THR A 276 -34.97 -16.84 20.78
N ASP A 277 -35.01 -17.91 21.56
CA ASP A 277 -33.81 -18.46 22.24
C ASP A 277 -32.82 -19.14 21.27
N THR A 278 -33.23 -19.35 20.01
CA THR A 278 -32.40 -20.00 18.99
C THR A 278 -31.40 -19.00 18.40
N MET A 279 -30.11 -19.33 18.47
CA MET A 279 -29.05 -18.56 17.83
C MET A 279 -28.65 -19.20 16.49
N LEU A 280 -28.70 -18.41 15.42
CA LEU A 280 -28.32 -18.83 14.07
C LEU A 280 -26.90 -18.39 13.75
N GLU A 281 -26.07 -19.35 13.34
CA GLU A 281 -24.79 -19.07 12.73
C GLU A 281 -24.96 -18.83 11.23
N ARG A 282 -24.44 -17.70 10.75
CA ARG A 282 -24.44 -17.33 9.33
C ARG A 282 -23.02 -16.92 8.93
N LYS A 283 -22.63 -17.31 7.73
CA LYS A 283 -21.31 -16.98 7.17
C LYS A 283 -21.42 -16.61 5.70
N GLY A 284 -20.48 -15.82 5.22
CA GLY A 284 -20.37 -15.51 3.81
C GLY A 284 -19.12 -14.73 3.49
N SER A 285 -18.95 -14.42 2.21
CA SER A 285 -17.80 -13.68 1.70
C SER A 285 -18.25 -12.63 0.70
N LEU A 286 -17.61 -11.46 0.73
CA LEU A 286 -17.73 -10.41 -0.28
C LEU A 286 -16.39 -10.26 -1.00
N LYS A 287 -16.46 -9.88 -2.28
CA LYS A 287 -15.30 -9.56 -3.10
C LYS A 287 -15.59 -8.32 -3.92
N LEU A 288 -14.60 -7.44 -4.00
CA LEU A 288 -14.55 -6.28 -4.89
C LEU A 288 -13.24 -6.28 -5.64
N GLU A 289 -13.31 -6.04 -6.94
CA GLU A 289 -12.16 -5.80 -7.80
C GLU A 289 -12.45 -4.58 -8.65
N SER A 290 -11.46 -3.74 -8.90
CA SER A 290 -11.58 -2.71 -9.93
C SER A 290 -11.12 -3.24 -11.27
N PHE A 291 -11.57 -2.58 -12.35
CA PHE A 291 -11.01 -2.86 -13.66
C PHE A 291 -9.51 -2.52 -13.66
N PRO A 292 -8.65 -3.43 -14.16
CA PRO A 292 -7.22 -3.20 -14.11
C PRO A 292 -6.85 -2.01 -15.00
N THR A 293 -6.05 -1.09 -14.49
CA THR A 293 -5.47 -0.03 -15.32
C THR A 293 -4.17 -0.53 -15.93
N SER A 294 -3.89 -0.13 -17.17
CA SER A 294 -2.70 -0.57 -17.90
C SER A 294 -1.95 0.62 -18.48
N LYS A 295 -0.62 0.59 -18.37
CA LYS A 295 0.27 1.60 -18.92
C LYS A 295 1.41 0.91 -19.65
N ASP A 296 1.62 1.29 -20.91
CA ASP A 296 2.76 0.83 -21.69
C ASP A 296 4.06 1.48 -21.20
N LEU A 297 5.10 0.68 -21.07
CA LEU A 297 6.44 1.16 -20.73
C LEU A 297 7.24 1.50 -22.00
N PRO A 298 8.15 2.50 -21.92
CA PRO A 298 9.05 2.82 -23.03
C PRO A 298 9.89 1.61 -23.43
N VAL A 299 10.14 1.46 -24.73
CA VAL A 299 10.96 0.37 -25.27
C VAL A 299 12.35 0.89 -25.64
N ALA A 300 13.37 0.31 -25.03
CA ALA A 300 14.76 0.60 -25.37
C ALA A 300 15.25 -0.21 -26.59
N GLY A 301 16.12 0.39 -27.39
CA GLY A 301 16.75 -0.25 -28.56
C GLY A 301 17.80 -1.30 -28.17
N LEU A 302 17.35 -2.45 -27.69
CA LEU A 302 18.19 -3.52 -27.12
C LEU A 302 18.20 -4.81 -27.96
N SER A 303 18.02 -4.69 -29.28
CA SER A 303 17.92 -5.85 -30.18
C SER A 303 19.17 -6.76 -30.17
N TYR A 304 20.34 -6.20 -29.88
CA TYR A 304 21.60 -6.93 -29.76
C TYR A 304 21.69 -7.83 -28.52
N LEU A 305 20.79 -7.67 -27.55
CA LEU A 305 20.69 -8.54 -26.37
C LEU A 305 19.77 -9.75 -26.60
N ARG A 306 19.25 -9.96 -27.82
CA ARG A 306 18.38 -11.08 -28.13
C ARG A 306 19.05 -12.41 -27.81
N GLY A 307 18.40 -13.22 -26.97
CA GLY A 307 18.91 -14.52 -26.51
C GLY A 307 19.89 -14.45 -25.34
N HIS A 308 20.20 -13.25 -24.85
CA HIS A 308 20.97 -13.09 -23.63
C HIS A 308 20.14 -13.53 -22.42
N TRP A 309 20.74 -14.23 -21.46
CA TRP A 309 20.02 -14.79 -20.31
C TRP A 309 19.31 -13.71 -19.46
N ALA A 310 19.91 -12.51 -19.33
CA ALA A 310 19.33 -11.36 -18.62
C ALA A 310 18.50 -10.42 -19.51
N GLU A 311 18.17 -10.80 -20.75
CA GLU A 311 17.50 -9.90 -21.71
C GLU A 311 16.18 -9.32 -21.15
N LYS A 312 15.37 -10.17 -20.51
CA LYS A 312 14.07 -9.78 -19.93
C LYS A 312 14.25 -8.77 -18.80
N ASP A 313 15.14 -9.06 -17.86
CA ASP A 313 15.44 -8.19 -16.71
C ASP A 313 15.93 -6.81 -17.18
N ILE A 314 16.88 -6.80 -18.12
CA ILE A 314 17.43 -5.56 -18.67
C ILE A 314 16.33 -4.74 -19.37
N LYS A 315 15.51 -5.38 -20.22
CA LYS A 315 14.39 -4.72 -20.89
C LYS A 315 13.39 -4.13 -19.90
N LEU A 316 13.06 -4.85 -18.84
CA LEU A 316 12.17 -4.36 -17.78
C LEU A 316 12.75 -3.12 -17.11
N LEU A 317 14.01 -3.16 -16.68
CA LEU A 317 14.65 -2.04 -15.99
C LEU A 317 14.82 -0.80 -16.86
N TYR A 318 15.02 -0.96 -18.18
CA TYR A 318 14.92 0.16 -19.11
C TYR A 318 13.49 0.70 -19.24
N GLY A 319 12.49 -0.19 -19.31
CA GLY A 319 11.08 0.20 -19.34
C GLY A 319 10.62 0.94 -18.08
N LEU A 320 11.17 0.58 -16.93
CA LEU A 320 10.94 1.28 -15.65
C LEU A 320 11.81 2.52 -15.47
N GLU A 321 12.66 2.84 -16.46
CA GLU A 321 13.64 3.92 -16.43
C GLU A 321 14.60 3.83 -15.23
N VAL A 322 14.81 2.62 -14.71
CA VAL A 322 15.85 2.30 -13.72
C VAL A 322 17.22 2.41 -14.38
N PHE A 323 17.35 1.85 -15.58
CA PHE A 323 18.46 2.17 -16.48
C PHE A 323 18.05 3.31 -17.42
N LYS A 324 18.95 4.27 -17.61
CA LYS A 324 18.70 5.45 -18.44
C LYS A 324 19.15 5.22 -19.88
N LEU A 325 18.37 5.75 -20.82
CA LEU A 325 18.76 5.87 -22.22
C LEU A 325 19.65 7.11 -22.37
N ASP A 326 20.96 6.92 -22.30
CA ASP A 326 21.96 7.99 -22.43
C ASP A 326 22.71 7.96 -23.78
N GLY A 327 22.26 7.11 -24.70
CA GLY A 327 22.90 6.87 -25.99
C GLY A 327 24.11 5.94 -25.93
N SER A 328 24.52 5.48 -24.74
CA SER A 328 25.56 4.46 -24.59
C SER A 328 24.99 3.05 -24.81
N VAL A 329 25.82 2.17 -25.36
CA VAL A 329 25.47 0.75 -25.52
C VAL A 329 25.57 0.07 -24.15
N PHE A 330 24.49 -0.58 -23.71
CA PHE A 330 24.48 -1.36 -22.48
C PHE A 330 25.38 -2.59 -22.63
N LYS A 331 26.37 -2.73 -21.74
CA LYS A 331 27.34 -3.84 -21.74
C LYS A 331 27.03 -4.80 -20.59
N PRO A 332 26.27 -5.88 -20.83
CA PRO A 332 25.78 -6.76 -19.75
C PRO A 332 26.89 -7.41 -18.92
N GLU A 333 28.00 -7.78 -19.56
CA GLU A 333 29.11 -8.49 -18.92
C GLU A 333 30.14 -7.57 -18.24
N GLN A 334 29.96 -6.24 -18.33
CA GLN A 334 30.82 -5.31 -17.61
C GLN A 334 30.46 -5.30 -16.12
N TYR A 335 31.46 -5.20 -15.25
CA TYR A 335 31.22 -5.00 -13.82
C TYR A 335 30.54 -3.66 -13.55
N MET A 336 29.54 -3.68 -12.68
CA MET A 336 28.76 -2.50 -12.31
C MET A 336 29.44 -1.73 -11.19
N SER A 337 29.56 -0.40 -11.34
CA SER A 337 30.11 0.44 -10.29
C SER A 337 29.10 0.70 -9.16
N ARG A 338 29.60 1.11 -7.99
CA ARG A 338 28.77 1.53 -6.85
C ARG A 338 27.86 2.72 -7.21
N SER A 339 28.32 3.67 -8.02
CA SER A 339 27.51 4.81 -8.44
C SER A 339 26.38 4.43 -9.41
N GLU A 340 26.68 3.52 -10.35
CA GLU A 340 25.69 2.95 -11.26
C GLU A 340 24.61 2.21 -10.46
N PHE A 341 25.04 1.35 -9.53
CA PHE A 341 24.11 0.60 -8.67
C PHE A 341 23.28 1.51 -7.79
N ALA A 342 23.88 2.54 -7.16
CA ALA A 342 23.16 3.52 -6.34
C ALA A 342 22.03 4.21 -7.11
N SER A 343 22.31 4.60 -8.36
CA SER A 343 21.31 5.24 -9.22
C SER A 343 20.21 4.27 -9.65
N ALA A 344 20.56 3.03 -9.97
CA ALA A 344 19.59 2.02 -10.35
C ALA A 344 18.69 1.62 -9.16
N ILE A 345 19.27 1.33 -7.99
CA ILE A 345 18.50 0.89 -6.84
C ILE A 345 17.62 2.00 -6.27
N THR A 346 18.02 3.26 -6.31
CA THR A 346 17.15 4.37 -5.88
C THR A 346 15.94 4.55 -6.80
N ALA A 347 16.08 4.25 -8.10
CA ALA A 347 14.98 4.26 -9.05
C ALA A 347 14.06 3.03 -8.94
N ALA A 348 14.58 1.88 -8.52
CA ALA A 348 13.81 0.64 -8.31
C ALA A 348 13.13 0.59 -6.93
N ALA A 349 13.87 0.95 -5.90
CA ALA A 349 13.41 1.09 -4.53
C ALA A 349 12.80 2.49 -4.40
N LYS A 350 11.59 2.69 -4.94
CA LYS A 350 10.91 3.98 -4.90
C LYS A 350 10.35 4.26 -3.51
N GLU A 351 10.35 5.53 -3.12
CA GLU A 351 9.73 5.96 -1.86
C GLU A 351 8.22 5.74 -1.89
N VAL A 352 7.63 5.59 -0.70
CA VAL A 352 6.17 5.49 -0.56
C VAL A 352 5.54 6.79 -1.07
N PRO A 353 4.70 6.73 -2.10
CA PRO A 353 4.16 7.93 -2.74
C PRO A 353 3.32 8.74 -1.75
N ALA A 354 3.44 10.08 -1.78
CA ALA A 354 2.63 10.97 -0.93
C ALA A 354 1.13 10.92 -1.29
N ASP A 355 0.26 11.22 -0.33
CA ASP A 355 -1.20 11.12 -0.50
C ASP A 355 -1.71 12.26 -1.40
N PRO A 356 -2.21 11.96 -2.62
CA PRO A 356 -2.69 12.99 -3.55
C PRO A 356 -3.94 13.69 -3.02
N ALA A 357 -4.73 13.04 -2.15
CA ALA A 357 -5.90 13.62 -1.53
C ALA A 357 -5.57 14.56 -0.36
N LEU A 358 -4.34 14.51 0.18
CA LEU A 358 -3.84 15.56 1.06
C LEU A 358 -3.54 16.80 0.22
N SER A 359 -4.58 17.61 0.00
CA SER A 359 -4.43 19.00 -0.46
C SER A 359 -3.61 19.77 0.57
N THR A 360 -2.28 19.69 0.47
CA THR A 360 -1.43 20.69 1.08
C THR A 360 -1.78 21.99 0.37
N ARG A 361 -2.37 22.97 1.10
CA ARG A 361 -2.27 24.35 0.61
C ARG A 361 -0.79 24.51 0.35
N ALA A 362 -0.41 24.74 -0.91
CA ALA A 362 0.96 25.05 -1.26
C ALA A 362 1.36 26.18 -0.32
N VAL A 363 2.09 25.84 0.73
CA VAL A 363 2.84 26.83 1.48
C VAL A 363 3.69 27.40 0.37
N ARG A 364 3.44 28.65 0.01
CA ARG A 364 4.39 29.43 -0.79
C ARG A 364 5.64 29.42 0.05
N THR A 365 6.48 28.41 -0.13
CA THR A 365 7.82 28.38 0.41
C THR A 365 8.41 29.68 -0.13
N PRO A 366 8.77 30.65 0.73
CA PRO A 366 9.52 31.80 0.24
C PRO A 366 10.68 31.20 -0.52
N ARG A 367 10.75 31.54 -1.81
CA ARG A 367 11.76 31.09 -2.78
C ARG A 367 13.08 31.01 -2.04
N THR A 368 13.43 29.81 -1.60
CA THR A 368 14.51 29.64 -0.65
C THR A 368 15.75 30.05 -1.42
N GLN A 369 16.49 31.00 -0.88
CA GLN A 369 17.80 31.41 -1.38
C GLN A 369 18.56 30.15 -1.81
N ASN A 370 19.18 30.18 -2.99
CA ASN A 370 20.06 29.13 -3.52
C ASN A 370 20.80 28.41 -2.37
N GLN A 371 20.26 27.30 -1.89
CA GLN A 371 21.02 26.40 -1.04
C GLN A 371 22.00 25.75 -1.99
N GLU A 372 23.28 26.07 -1.84
CA GLU A 372 24.33 25.38 -2.56
C GLU A 372 24.19 23.89 -2.30
N LEU A 373 24.05 23.09 -3.37
CA LEU A 373 24.12 21.64 -3.25
C LEU A 373 25.52 21.28 -2.78
N ILE A 374 25.61 20.65 -1.62
CA ILE A 374 26.87 20.18 -1.05
C ILE A 374 26.85 18.65 -1.08
N SER A 375 27.88 18.07 -1.69
CA SER A 375 28.03 16.61 -1.69
C SER A 375 28.32 16.12 -0.27
N PRO A 376 27.65 15.05 0.19
CA PRO A 376 27.97 14.41 1.47
C PRO A 376 29.32 13.66 1.43
N PHE A 377 29.92 13.50 0.25
CA PHE A 377 31.15 12.73 0.05
C PHE A 377 32.23 13.55 -0.66
N GLY A 378 33.46 13.47 -0.15
CA GLY A 378 34.60 14.23 -0.69
C GLY A 378 35.10 13.77 -2.07
N ASP A 379 34.69 12.59 -2.53
CA ASP A 379 35.06 11.99 -3.82
C ASP A 379 33.92 11.96 -4.85
N VAL A 380 32.80 12.64 -4.57
CA VAL A 380 31.65 12.75 -5.48
C VAL A 380 31.35 14.23 -5.73
N SER A 381 31.56 14.67 -6.97
CA SER A 381 31.15 16.01 -7.43
C SER A 381 29.63 16.09 -7.61
N VAL A 382 29.05 17.27 -7.37
CA VAL A 382 27.64 17.56 -7.66
C VAL A 382 27.30 17.48 -9.15
N GLU A 383 28.30 17.63 -10.02
CA GLU A 383 28.19 17.47 -11.48
C GLU A 383 28.35 16.01 -11.94
N ASN A 384 28.56 15.07 -11.03
CA ASN A 384 28.62 13.65 -11.37
C ASN A 384 27.25 13.18 -11.88
N ALA A 385 27.22 12.45 -13.01
CA ALA A 385 25.96 11.95 -13.59
C ALA A 385 25.11 11.10 -12.63
N TYR A 386 25.75 10.47 -11.64
CA TYR A 386 25.10 9.64 -10.62
C TYR A 386 24.93 10.35 -9.27
N PHE A 387 25.25 11.64 -9.17
CA PHE A 387 25.24 12.40 -7.91
C PHE A 387 23.89 12.29 -7.18
N HIS A 388 22.77 12.54 -7.88
CA HIS A 388 21.44 12.47 -7.28
C HIS A 388 21.08 11.06 -6.78
N GLY A 389 21.47 10.02 -7.51
CA GLY A 389 21.27 8.64 -7.08
C GLY A 389 22.09 8.31 -5.83
N ILE A 390 23.36 8.73 -5.78
CA ILE A 390 24.24 8.56 -4.62
C ILE A 390 23.69 9.30 -3.40
N GLU A 391 23.30 10.57 -3.58
CA GLU A 391 22.78 11.41 -2.51
C GLU A 391 21.46 10.84 -1.96
N SER A 392 20.56 10.41 -2.84
CA SER A 392 19.29 9.77 -2.44
C SER A 392 19.55 8.46 -1.69
N ALA A 393 20.43 7.60 -2.20
CA ALA A 393 20.78 6.33 -1.54
C ALA A 393 21.35 6.57 -0.14
N TYR A 394 22.17 7.60 0.03
CA TYR A 394 22.73 7.97 1.33
C TYR A 394 21.67 8.55 2.29
N LYS A 395 20.91 9.56 1.86
CA LYS A 395 19.88 10.21 2.70
C LYS A 395 18.80 9.23 3.15
N ARG A 396 18.50 8.24 2.32
CA ARG A 396 17.52 7.18 2.61
C ARG A 396 18.11 5.99 3.36
N GLY A 397 19.40 5.99 3.70
CA GLY A 397 20.05 4.89 4.43
C GLY A 397 20.21 3.59 3.62
N LEU A 398 20.00 3.62 2.30
CA LEU A 398 20.20 2.47 1.43
C LEU A 398 21.69 2.11 1.33
N MET A 399 22.53 3.13 1.13
CA MET A 399 23.97 2.98 0.96
C MET A 399 24.73 3.95 1.86
N GLU A 400 25.85 3.50 2.40
CA GLU A 400 26.76 4.33 3.21
C GLU A 400 28.06 4.64 2.45
N GLY A 401 28.71 5.72 2.88
CA GLY A 401 30.10 5.98 2.52
C GLY A 401 31.05 5.03 3.24
N GLY A 402 32.24 4.84 2.69
CA GLY A 402 33.33 4.18 3.38
C GLY A 402 34.21 5.17 4.15
N VAL A 403 35.41 4.71 4.51
CA VAL A 403 36.35 5.43 5.36
C VAL A 403 36.72 6.81 4.79
N GLY A 404 36.81 7.81 5.67
CA GLY A 404 37.29 9.15 5.30
C GLY A 404 36.28 10.01 4.54
N GLY A 405 34.98 9.74 4.68
CA GLY A 405 33.92 10.55 4.05
C GLY A 405 33.84 10.37 2.54
N LYS A 406 34.15 9.17 2.03
CA LYS A 406 34.19 8.84 0.61
C LYS A 406 33.12 7.82 0.25
N PHE A 407 32.53 7.91 -0.94
CA PHE A 407 31.56 6.95 -1.44
C PHE A 407 32.17 5.80 -2.26
N TYR A 408 33.34 6.06 -2.86
CA TYR A 408 34.02 5.18 -3.80
C TYR A 408 33.18 4.87 -5.06
N PRO A 409 32.73 5.89 -5.81
CA PRO A 409 31.73 5.73 -6.88
C PRO A 409 32.15 4.76 -7.99
N ASN A 410 33.45 4.68 -8.28
CA ASN A 410 34.00 3.83 -9.35
C ASN A 410 34.39 2.42 -8.89
N SER A 411 34.29 2.10 -7.60
CA SER A 411 34.52 0.73 -7.13
C SER A 411 33.36 -0.16 -7.55
N TYR A 412 33.61 -1.44 -7.78
CA TYR A 412 32.56 -2.39 -8.17
C TYR A 412 31.70 -2.80 -6.98
N ILE A 413 30.41 -3.00 -7.23
CA ILE A 413 29.47 -3.48 -6.20
C ILE A 413 29.56 -5.01 -6.06
N THR A 414 29.53 -5.49 -4.82
CA THR A 414 29.54 -6.94 -4.53
C THR A 414 28.12 -7.49 -4.38
N VAL A 415 27.97 -8.80 -4.53
CA VAL A 415 26.71 -9.51 -4.24
C VAL A 415 26.26 -9.26 -2.79
N ALA A 416 27.18 -9.32 -1.82
CA ALA A 416 26.89 -9.04 -0.41
C ALA A 416 26.32 -7.64 -0.19
N ASP A 417 26.93 -6.62 -0.79
CA ASP A 417 26.50 -5.24 -0.63
C ASP A 417 25.14 -5.01 -1.30
N ALA A 418 24.88 -5.59 -2.47
CA ALA A 418 23.59 -5.51 -3.14
C ALA A 418 22.46 -6.10 -2.27
N ILE A 419 22.68 -7.29 -1.68
CA ILE A 419 21.71 -7.93 -0.78
C ILE A 419 21.47 -7.07 0.46
N LEU A 420 22.53 -6.52 1.06
CA LEU A 420 22.41 -5.61 2.20
C LEU A 420 21.54 -4.40 1.86
N ILE A 421 21.74 -3.79 0.69
CA ILE A 421 20.95 -2.64 0.23
C ILE A 421 19.47 -3.02 0.06
N PHE A 422 19.17 -4.21 -0.47
CA PHE A 422 17.78 -4.66 -0.63
C PHE A 422 17.09 -4.86 0.71
N ILE A 423 17.75 -5.50 1.68
CA ILE A 423 17.17 -5.69 3.02
C ILE A 423 16.97 -4.35 3.73
N ARG A 424 17.91 -3.40 3.59
CA ARG A 424 17.74 -2.02 4.06
C ARG A 424 16.56 -1.32 3.41
N ALA A 425 16.38 -1.51 2.10
CA ALA A 425 15.27 -0.90 1.38
C ALA A 425 13.90 -1.31 1.92
N VAL A 426 13.77 -2.57 2.37
CA VAL A 426 12.55 -3.11 2.99
C VAL A 426 12.53 -3.06 4.51
N GLY A 427 13.63 -2.64 5.16
CA GLY A 427 13.72 -2.48 6.61
C GLY A 427 13.51 -3.75 7.44
N LEU A 428 13.96 -4.91 6.93
CA LEU A 428 13.78 -6.23 7.56
C LEU A 428 15.03 -6.76 8.27
N GLU A 429 16.05 -5.92 8.50
CA GLU A 429 17.32 -6.30 9.12
C GLU A 429 17.13 -6.95 10.50
N SER A 430 16.12 -6.53 11.25
CA SER A 430 15.79 -7.01 12.60
C SER A 430 15.24 -8.43 12.65
N LEU A 431 14.89 -9.03 11.50
CA LEU A 431 14.45 -10.43 11.44
C LEU A 431 15.62 -11.42 11.65
N ALA A 432 16.87 -10.95 11.52
CA ALA A 432 18.03 -11.78 11.79
C ALA A 432 18.22 -12.02 13.30
N PRO A 433 18.49 -13.26 13.74
CA PRO A 433 18.81 -13.53 15.13
C PRO A 433 20.17 -12.93 15.51
N ASN A 434 20.27 -12.41 16.74
CA ASN A 434 21.49 -11.90 17.35
C ASN A 434 22.07 -12.96 18.31
N PRO A 435 23.39 -13.20 18.40
CA PRO A 435 24.50 -12.49 17.77
C PRO A 435 25.00 -13.03 16.42
N ALA A 436 24.60 -14.24 16.03
CA ALA A 436 25.22 -14.92 14.88
C ALA A 436 24.17 -15.59 13.98
N PRO A 437 23.67 -14.88 12.95
CA PRO A 437 22.85 -15.48 11.90
C PRO A 437 23.68 -16.49 11.10
N VAL A 438 23.12 -17.68 10.86
CA VAL A 438 23.72 -18.74 10.05
C VAL A 438 22.76 -19.11 8.94
N THR A 439 23.27 -19.10 7.71
CA THR A 439 22.52 -19.45 6.50
C THR A 439 22.71 -20.92 6.14
N THR A 440 21.89 -21.44 5.21
CA THR A 440 22.05 -22.81 4.71
C THR A 440 23.03 -22.92 3.54
N PHE A 441 23.56 -21.79 3.06
CA PHE A 441 24.54 -21.73 1.98
C PHE A 441 25.83 -22.45 2.34
N ARG A 442 26.40 -23.20 1.39
CA ARG A 442 27.69 -23.91 1.58
C ARG A 442 28.86 -22.95 1.81
N ASP A 443 28.77 -21.73 1.32
CA ASP A 443 29.74 -20.67 1.50
C ASP A 443 29.34 -19.65 2.59
N ASN A 444 28.51 -20.05 3.57
CA ASN A 444 28.12 -19.24 4.72
C ASN A 444 29.29 -18.53 5.41
N ASP A 445 30.44 -19.20 5.53
CA ASP A 445 31.61 -18.66 6.23
C ASP A 445 32.33 -17.57 5.42
N LYS A 446 32.02 -17.44 4.12
CA LYS A 446 32.53 -16.35 3.27
C LYS A 446 31.65 -15.10 3.33
N ILE A 447 30.50 -15.15 4.02
CA ILE A 447 29.63 -13.98 4.19
C ILE A 447 30.31 -12.95 5.09
N PRO A 448 30.57 -11.73 4.58
CA PRO A 448 31.24 -10.71 5.36
C PRO A 448 30.34 -10.26 6.52
N SER A 449 30.96 -9.86 7.62
CA SER A 449 30.26 -9.56 8.89
C SER A 449 29.16 -8.51 8.73
N HIS A 450 29.39 -7.47 7.92
CA HIS A 450 28.44 -6.39 7.70
C HIS A 450 27.18 -6.80 6.93
N ALA A 451 27.26 -7.86 6.11
CA ALA A 451 26.12 -8.34 5.32
C ALA A 451 25.46 -9.60 5.91
N ARG A 452 26.00 -10.16 7.00
CA ARG A 452 25.55 -11.46 7.54
C ARG A 452 24.07 -11.49 7.91
N ALA A 453 23.59 -10.47 8.62
CA ALA A 453 22.17 -10.34 8.96
C ALA A 453 21.30 -10.24 7.70
N ALA A 454 21.70 -9.41 6.74
CA ALA A 454 20.96 -9.22 5.51
C ALA A 454 20.89 -10.49 4.65
N VAL A 455 22.00 -11.21 4.48
CA VAL A 455 22.02 -12.46 3.70
C VAL A 455 21.14 -13.54 4.37
N TYR A 456 21.16 -13.64 5.69
CA TYR A 456 20.25 -14.51 6.43
C TYR A 456 18.78 -14.16 6.19
N VAL A 457 18.43 -12.88 6.29
CA VAL A 457 17.05 -12.43 6.06
C VAL A 457 16.63 -12.67 4.62
N ALA A 458 17.49 -12.34 3.65
CA ALA A 458 17.24 -12.53 2.23
C ALA A 458 16.98 -14.00 1.86
N GLU A 459 17.69 -14.94 2.48
CA GLU A 459 17.43 -16.38 2.36
C GLU A 459 16.05 -16.74 2.94
N ARG A 460 15.75 -16.27 4.16
CA ARG A 460 14.50 -16.56 4.87
C ARG A 460 13.26 -16.06 4.13
N ILE A 461 13.34 -14.91 3.48
CA ILE A 461 12.23 -14.31 2.72
C ILE A 461 12.25 -14.70 1.24
N GLY A 462 13.25 -15.49 0.79
CA GLY A 462 13.31 -16.09 -0.53
C GLY A 462 13.76 -15.17 -1.68
N ILE A 463 14.31 -13.97 -1.39
CA ILE A 463 14.83 -13.04 -2.41
C ILE A 463 16.07 -13.60 -3.11
N ILE A 464 16.87 -14.39 -2.39
CA ILE A 464 18.08 -15.01 -2.93
C ILE A 464 17.95 -16.52 -2.96
N GLN A 465 18.53 -17.13 -3.99
CA GLN A 465 18.56 -18.57 -4.17
C GLN A 465 20.01 -19.03 -4.37
N PRO A 466 20.39 -20.22 -3.87
CA PRO A 466 21.71 -20.76 -4.11
C PRO A 466 21.92 -21.13 -5.58
N ASP A 467 23.17 -21.11 -6.03
CA ASP A 467 23.57 -21.70 -7.29
C ASP A 467 23.41 -23.23 -7.28
N SER A 468 23.63 -23.87 -8.44
CA SER A 468 23.58 -25.34 -8.58
C SER A 468 24.51 -26.12 -7.64
N LYS A 469 25.50 -25.45 -7.04
CA LYS A 469 26.45 -26.05 -6.10
C LYS A 469 26.09 -25.77 -4.64
N GLY A 470 25.05 -24.99 -4.36
CA GLY A 470 24.62 -24.61 -3.02
C GLY A 470 25.29 -23.33 -2.48
N ASN A 471 25.96 -22.53 -3.32
CA ASN A 471 26.65 -21.30 -2.91
C ASN A 471 25.89 -20.04 -3.34
N ILE A 472 26.17 -18.92 -2.68
CA ILE A 472 25.67 -17.60 -3.10
C ILE A 472 26.76 -16.70 -3.70
N ASN A 473 28.04 -17.02 -3.46
CA ASN A 473 29.22 -16.31 -3.97
C ASN A 473 29.22 -14.81 -3.61
N VAL A 474 28.87 -14.50 -2.36
CA VAL A 474 28.68 -13.14 -1.79
C VAL A 474 29.84 -12.16 -2.00
N SER A 475 31.09 -12.63 -2.11
CA SER A 475 32.25 -11.76 -2.36
C SER A 475 32.46 -11.40 -3.83
N GLY A 476 31.69 -12.01 -4.75
CA GLY A 476 31.79 -11.73 -6.18
C GLY A 476 31.33 -10.32 -6.54
N THR A 477 32.01 -9.70 -7.50
CA THR A 477 31.58 -8.43 -8.10
C THR A 477 30.48 -8.67 -9.13
N LEU A 478 29.43 -7.85 -9.09
CA LEU A 478 28.30 -8.00 -10.01
C LEU A 478 28.62 -7.45 -11.40
N THR A 479 28.31 -8.24 -12.44
CA THR A 479 28.14 -7.70 -13.79
C THR A 479 26.82 -6.90 -13.87
N LYS A 480 26.70 -6.02 -14.87
CA LYS A 480 25.46 -5.26 -15.11
C LYS A 480 24.25 -6.18 -15.34
N ALA A 481 24.44 -7.33 -15.97
CA ALA A 481 23.40 -8.32 -16.16
C ALA A 481 22.96 -8.98 -14.84
N GLN A 482 23.92 -9.35 -13.97
CA GLN A 482 23.61 -9.91 -12.65
C GLN A 482 22.92 -8.88 -11.74
N ALA A 483 23.39 -7.63 -11.77
CA ALA A 483 22.71 -6.56 -11.06
C ALA A 483 21.30 -6.31 -11.59
N ALA A 484 21.08 -6.41 -12.91
CA ALA A 484 19.74 -6.29 -13.49
C ALA A 484 18.79 -7.38 -12.97
N GLN A 485 19.22 -8.64 -12.97
CA GLN A 485 18.45 -9.76 -12.42
C GLN A 485 18.15 -9.59 -10.91
N LEU A 486 19.12 -9.11 -10.14
CA LEU A 486 18.92 -8.86 -8.72
C LEU A 486 17.92 -7.72 -8.45
N ILE A 487 17.98 -6.64 -9.23
CA ILE A 487 17.07 -5.50 -9.08
C ILE A 487 15.65 -5.86 -9.58
N SER A 488 15.51 -6.62 -10.67
CA SER A 488 14.19 -7.10 -11.12
C SER A 488 13.59 -8.05 -10.08
N GLY A 489 14.36 -9.00 -9.54
CA GLY A 489 13.92 -9.88 -8.46
C GLY A 489 13.53 -9.14 -7.18
N PHE A 490 14.25 -8.05 -6.84
CA PHE A 490 13.83 -7.16 -5.76
C PHE A 490 12.46 -6.51 -6.03
N ILE A 491 12.23 -6.01 -7.24
CA ILE A 491 10.93 -5.44 -7.63
C ILE A 491 9.83 -6.50 -7.55
N GLU A 492 10.07 -7.72 -8.06
CA GLU A 492 9.13 -8.84 -7.97
C GLU A 492 8.80 -9.21 -6.51
N TYR A 493 9.80 -9.23 -5.63
CA TYR A 493 9.58 -9.44 -4.20
C TYR A 493 8.68 -8.35 -3.59
N MET A 494 8.89 -7.08 -3.97
CA MET A 494 8.03 -5.99 -3.53
C MET A 494 6.59 -6.15 -4.06
N GLN A 495 6.40 -6.70 -5.27
CA GLN A 495 5.09 -6.87 -5.89
C GLN A 495 4.27 -8.01 -5.25
N ASP A 496 4.88 -9.19 -5.07
CA ASP A 496 4.16 -10.40 -4.69
C ASP A 496 4.69 -11.05 -3.39
N GLY A 497 5.99 -10.93 -3.12
CA GLY A 497 6.66 -11.60 -2.00
C GLY A 497 6.16 -11.15 -0.63
N ILE A 498 6.21 -9.84 -0.35
CA ILE A 498 5.75 -9.27 0.93
C ILE A 498 4.25 -9.51 1.13
N ARG A 499 3.46 -9.39 0.05
CA ARG A 499 2.00 -9.56 0.09
C ARG A 499 1.56 -10.93 0.61
N LYS A 500 2.31 -11.98 0.27
CA LYS A 500 1.99 -13.35 0.66
C LYS A 500 1.83 -13.50 2.17
N ASP A 501 2.76 -12.95 2.95
CA ASP A 501 2.75 -13.05 4.41
C ASP A 501 1.53 -12.35 5.03
N TYR A 502 1.18 -11.17 4.53
CA TYR A 502 0.05 -10.36 5.02
C TYR A 502 -1.31 -10.95 4.64
N ARG A 503 -1.41 -11.56 3.45
CA ARG A 503 -2.65 -12.21 3.02
C ARG A 503 -2.84 -13.55 3.71
N GLU A 504 -1.87 -14.46 3.61
CA GLU A 504 -2.01 -15.87 4.03
C GLU A 504 -2.07 -16.04 5.56
N ARG A 505 -1.44 -15.15 6.35
CA ARG A 505 -1.50 -15.26 7.82
C ARG A 505 -2.76 -14.71 8.44
N ILE A 506 -3.48 -13.83 7.74
CA ILE A 506 -4.65 -13.11 8.29
C ILE A 506 -5.94 -13.63 7.67
N ILE A 507 -5.92 -13.98 6.38
CA ILE A 507 -7.02 -14.61 5.66
C ILE A 507 -6.54 -15.93 5.05
N ASN A 508 -7.14 -17.04 5.46
CA ASN A 508 -6.86 -18.36 4.90
C ASN A 508 -7.45 -18.47 3.48
N PHE A 509 -6.76 -17.91 2.49
CA PHE A 509 -7.13 -18.00 1.07
C PHE A 509 -6.12 -18.80 0.24
#